data_AF-Q16EH7-F1
#
_entry.id   AF-Q16EH7-F1
#
_cell.length_a   1.000
_cell.length_b   1.000
_cell.length_c   1.000
_cell.angle_alpha   90.00
_cell.angle_beta   90.00
_cell.angle_gamma   90.00
#
_symmetry.space_group_name_H-M   'P 1'
#
loop_
_entity.id
_entity.type
_entity.pdbx_description
1 polymer ?
#
loop_
_entity_poly.entity_id
_entity_poly.type
_entity_poly.pdbx_seq_one_letter_code
_entity_poly.pdbx_strand_id
1 'polypeptide(L)'
;MTNQYVSPLSIAVICSSNMNRSMEAHGFLAKKRFKVRSFGTGDKVKLPGTAADKPNIYDFGTSYDDIYTDLASKDKQYYTQNGLLHMLDRNRRIKPSPEKFQLCTERFDVLVTCEERVYDQVIEFMESKTPTYNLPVHVINIDIQDNHEEATVGAFAICDLITMVS
;
A
#
# COMPACT_ATOMS: atom_id res chain seq x y z
N MET A 1 -15.67 -11.69 -21.04
CA MET A 1 -14.24 -11.91 -21.30
C MET A 1 -13.58 -12.14 -19.96
N THR A 2 -13.09 -13.35 -19.70
CA THR A 2 -12.47 -13.71 -18.42
C THR A 2 -11.25 -12.81 -18.21
N ASN A 3 -11.26 -12.03 -17.14
CA ASN A 3 -10.14 -11.18 -16.75
C ASN A 3 -9.02 -12.09 -16.27
N GLN A 4 -8.23 -12.62 -17.20
CA GLN A 4 -7.16 -13.56 -16.90
C GLN A 4 -5.95 -12.77 -16.41
N TYR A 5 -5.56 -13.01 -15.16
CA TYR A 5 -4.30 -12.55 -14.60
C TYR A 5 -3.14 -13.27 -15.31
N VAL A 6 -1.96 -12.63 -15.36
CA VAL A 6 -0.76 -13.21 -16.01
C VAL A 6 -0.17 -14.39 -15.22
N SER A 7 -0.47 -14.48 -13.93
CA SER A 7 -0.06 -15.57 -13.03
C SER A 7 -1.18 -15.80 -12.01
N PRO A 8 -1.36 -17.04 -11.50
CA PRO A 8 -2.32 -17.32 -10.43
C PRO A 8 -1.93 -16.71 -9.08
N LEU A 9 -0.68 -16.25 -8.92
CA LEU A 9 -0.18 -15.69 -7.66
C LEU A 9 -1.03 -14.51 -7.16
N SER A 10 -1.51 -14.64 -5.93
CA SER A 10 -2.20 -13.60 -5.16
C SER A 10 -1.18 -12.84 -4.31
N ILE A 11 -1.01 -11.56 -4.58
CA ILE A 11 0.05 -10.73 -4.00
C ILE A 11 -0.56 -9.62 -3.14
N ALA A 12 0.04 -9.34 -1.99
CA ALA A 12 -0.25 -8.14 -1.23
C ALA A 12 1.02 -7.29 -1.07
N VAL A 13 0.93 -5.99 -1.36
CA VAL A 13 2.00 -5.02 -1.04
C VAL A 13 1.60 -4.17 0.15
N ILE A 14 2.46 -4.05 1.14
CA ILE A 14 2.12 -3.52 2.46
C ILE A 14 3.13 -2.44 2.86
N CYS A 15 2.62 -1.26 3.20
CA CYS A 15 3.43 -0.19 3.81
C CYS A 15 2.79 0.28 5.13
N SER A 16 3.16 1.45 5.66
CA SER A 16 2.57 1.92 6.93
C SER A 16 1.13 2.43 6.75
N SER A 17 0.90 3.40 5.85
CA SER A 17 -0.40 4.10 5.74
C SER A 17 -1.22 3.74 4.50
N ASN A 18 -0.78 2.77 3.70
CA ASN A 18 -1.39 2.45 2.40
C ASN A 18 -1.50 3.67 1.45
N MET A 19 -0.61 4.65 1.55
CA MET A 19 -0.72 5.91 0.79
C MET A 19 0.24 5.99 -0.40
N ASN A 20 1.53 5.79 -0.14
CA ASN A 20 2.60 6.02 -1.11
C ASN A 20 3.14 4.70 -1.70
N ARG A 21 4.15 4.10 -1.05
CA ARG A 21 4.93 2.94 -1.51
C ARG A 21 4.07 1.75 -1.98
N SER A 22 3.15 1.28 -1.13
CA SER A 22 2.30 0.13 -1.48
C SER A 22 1.28 0.42 -2.59
N MET A 23 0.83 1.68 -2.74
CA MET A 23 -0.10 2.08 -3.79
C MET A 23 0.59 2.29 -5.13
N GLU A 24 1.82 2.80 -5.14
CA GLU A 24 2.63 2.88 -6.36
C GLU A 24 2.89 1.47 -6.90
N ALA A 25 3.38 0.55 -6.05
CA ALA A 25 3.59 -0.85 -6.42
C ALA A 25 2.30 -1.55 -6.85
N HIS A 26 1.17 -1.32 -6.16
CA HIS A 26 -0.14 -1.82 -6.59
C HIS A 26 -0.46 -1.36 -8.01
N GLY A 27 -0.33 -0.07 -8.30
CA GLY A 27 -0.60 0.50 -9.61
C GLY A 27 0.23 -0.15 -10.72
N PHE A 28 1.52 -0.39 -10.48
CA PHE A 28 2.40 -1.08 -11.43
C PHE A 28 2.02 -2.54 -11.65
N LEU A 29 1.83 -3.31 -10.58
CA LEU A 29 1.45 -4.73 -10.65
C LEU A 29 0.08 -4.92 -11.32
N ALA A 30 -0.90 -4.06 -11.00
CA ALA A 30 -2.23 -4.11 -11.59
C ALA A 30 -2.20 -3.81 -13.10
N LYS A 31 -1.39 -2.83 -13.54
CA LYS A 31 -1.18 -2.55 -14.98
C LYS A 31 -0.60 -3.75 -15.73
N LYS A 32 0.28 -4.53 -15.10
CA LYS A 32 0.81 -5.80 -15.63
C LYS A 32 -0.15 -6.99 -15.45
N ARG A 33 -1.36 -6.75 -14.92
CA ARG A 33 -2.42 -7.76 -14.70
C ARG A 33 -2.02 -8.88 -13.73
N PHE A 34 -1.27 -8.55 -12.68
CA PHE A 34 -1.12 -9.43 -11.52
C PHE A 34 -2.34 -9.32 -10.59
N LYS A 35 -2.66 -10.39 -9.87
CA LYS A 35 -3.68 -10.38 -8.82
C LYS A 35 -3.11 -9.74 -7.56
N VAL A 36 -3.13 -8.41 -7.52
CA VAL A 36 -2.53 -7.61 -6.45
C VAL A 36 -3.58 -6.94 -5.56
N ARG A 37 -3.28 -6.88 -4.27
CA ARG A 37 -3.90 -5.97 -3.30
C ARG A 37 -2.84 -5.17 -2.56
N SER A 38 -3.25 -4.12 -1.86
CA SER A 38 -2.32 -3.35 -1.03
C SER A 38 -2.93 -2.92 0.29
N PHE A 39 -2.09 -2.76 1.31
CA PHE A 39 -2.51 -2.47 2.67
C PHE A 39 -1.55 -1.53 3.42
N GLY A 40 -1.99 -1.12 4.60
CA GLY A 40 -1.21 -0.43 5.63
C GLY A 40 -1.19 -1.23 6.94
N THR A 41 -0.11 -1.20 7.71
CA THR A 41 -0.05 -1.81 9.06
C THR A 41 -0.21 -0.82 10.20
N GLY A 42 -0.07 0.49 9.94
CA GLY A 42 -0.11 1.51 10.98
C GLY A 42 -1.43 1.57 11.73
N ASP A 43 -1.44 2.30 12.84
CA ASP A 43 -2.69 2.52 13.60
C ASP A 43 -3.66 3.43 12.87
N LYS A 44 -3.12 4.46 12.23
CA LYS A 44 -3.85 5.46 11.44
C LYS A 44 -3.10 5.76 10.16
N VAL A 45 -3.81 6.31 9.20
CA VAL A 45 -3.25 6.85 7.95
C VAL A 45 -2.63 8.21 8.27
N LYS A 46 -1.33 8.37 8.01
CA LYS A 46 -0.60 9.61 8.27
C LYS A 46 -0.06 10.17 6.96
N LEU A 47 -0.31 11.46 6.72
CA LEU A 47 0.22 12.23 5.60
C LEU A 47 0.99 13.44 6.13
N PRO A 48 2.06 13.88 5.43
CA PRO A 48 2.74 15.13 5.76
C PRO A 48 1.76 16.31 5.83
N GLY A 49 1.93 17.18 6.84
CA GLY A 49 1.22 18.45 6.94
C GLY A 49 2.15 19.64 6.66
N THR A 50 1.80 20.81 7.19
CA THR A 50 2.59 22.05 7.02
C THR A 50 3.84 22.11 7.91
N ALA A 51 3.91 21.27 8.93
CA ALA A 51 5.06 21.10 9.80
C ALA A 51 5.21 19.64 10.25
N ALA A 52 6.41 19.23 10.66
CA ALA A 52 6.70 17.84 11.03
C ALA A 52 5.88 17.35 12.25
N ASP A 53 5.55 18.25 13.16
CA ASP A 53 4.72 18.01 14.35
C ASP A 53 3.21 18.07 14.06
N LYS A 54 2.79 18.44 12.84
CA LYS A 54 1.39 18.61 12.45
C LYS A 54 1.01 17.75 11.24
N PRO A 55 1.11 16.41 11.33
CA PRO A 55 0.68 15.54 10.24
C PRO A 55 -0.84 15.57 10.07
N ASN A 56 -1.32 15.28 8.86
CA ASN A 56 -2.72 14.98 8.62
C ASN A 56 -2.97 13.51 8.95
N ILE A 57 -3.91 13.25 9.86
CA ILE A 57 -4.18 11.90 10.40
C ILE A 57 -5.63 11.53 10.11
N TYR A 58 -5.83 10.33 9.56
CA TYR A 58 -7.14 9.78 9.22
C TYR A 58 -7.27 8.34 9.70
N ASP A 59 -8.49 7.87 9.87
CA ASP A 59 -8.75 6.46 10.13
C ASP A 59 -8.63 5.64 8.84
N PHE A 60 -8.23 4.37 8.98
CA PHE A 60 -8.34 3.43 7.86
C PHE A 60 -9.81 3.28 7.48
N GLY A 61 -10.08 3.21 6.18
CA GLY A 61 -11.44 3.22 5.63
C GLY A 61 -11.96 4.61 5.23
N THR A 62 -11.38 5.72 5.70
CA THR A 62 -11.70 7.06 5.15
C THR A 62 -11.33 7.09 3.67
N SER A 63 -12.25 7.49 2.78
CA SER A 63 -11.99 7.40 1.34
C SER A 63 -10.88 8.35 0.90
N TYR A 64 -10.13 7.98 -0.15
CA TYR A 64 -9.13 8.88 -0.71
C TYR A 64 -9.74 10.17 -1.26
N ASP A 65 -11.03 10.13 -1.64
CA ASP A 65 -11.78 11.29 -2.11
C ASP A 65 -12.08 12.28 -0.97
N ASP A 66 -12.49 11.77 0.20
CA ASP A 66 -12.69 12.58 1.40
C ASP A 66 -11.37 13.20 1.86
N ILE A 67 -10.29 12.41 1.88
CA ILE A 67 -8.95 12.89 2.25
C ILE A 67 -8.49 13.99 1.27
N TYR A 68 -8.70 13.78 -0.03
CA TYR A 68 -8.37 14.78 -1.03
C TYR A 68 -9.15 16.08 -0.82
N THR A 69 -10.46 15.97 -0.59
CA THR A 69 -11.34 17.13 -0.38
C THR A 69 -10.95 17.91 0.87
N ASP A 70 -10.64 17.21 1.96
CA ASP A 70 -10.14 17.81 3.21
C ASP A 70 -8.84 18.58 2.97
N LEU A 71 -7.81 17.94 2.37
CA LEU A 71 -6.54 18.61 2.09
C LEU A 71 -6.69 19.80 1.13
N ALA A 72 -7.49 19.63 0.06
CA ALA A 72 -7.76 20.71 -0.88
C ALA A 72 -8.46 21.90 -0.22
N SER A 73 -9.35 21.65 0.76
CA SER A 73 -10.01 22.71 1.53
C SER A 73 -9.07 23.43 2.50
N LYS A 74 -8.10 22.70 3.07
CA LYS A 74 -7.10 23.25 4.01
C LYS A 74 -6.10 24.16 3.31
N ASP A 75 -5.43 23.66 2.26
CA ASP A 75 -4.49 24.43 1.45
C ASP A 75 -4.20 23.72 0.12
N LYS A 76 -5.05 23.96 -0.88
CA LYS A 76 -4.90 23.35 -2.20
C LYS A 76 -3.53 23.62 -2.83
N GLN A 77 -2.99 24.83 -2.67
CA GLN A 77 -1.73 25.20 -3.32
C GLN A 77 -0.56 24.43 -2.71
N TYR A 78 -0.46 24.40 -1.38
CA TYR A 78 0.56 23.66 -0.66
C TYR A 78 0.54 22.16 -0.97
N TYR A 79 -0.63 21.53 -0.87
CA TYR A 79 -0.77 20.08 -1.11
C TYR A 79 -0.69 19.69 -2.59
N THR A 80 -0.81 20.65 -3.51
CA THR A 80 -0.45 20.44 -4.92
C THR A 80 1.07 20.47 -5.10
N GLN A 81 1.75 21.45 -4.51
CA GLN A 81 3.21 21.64 -4.67
C GLN A 81 4.03 20.48 -4.09
N ASN A 82 3.61 19.89 -2.98
CA ASN A 82 4.27 18.71 -2.39
C ASN A 82 3.83 17.36 -3.01
N GLY A 83 2.94 17.39 -4.00
CA GLY A 83 2.48 16.22 -4.73
C GLY A 83 1.45 15.33 -4.01
N LEU A 84 0.97 15.69 -2.82
CA LEU A 84 0.01 14.87 -2.07
C LEU A 84 -1.35 14.77 -2.77
N LEU A 85 -1.86 15.87 -3.33
CA LEU A 85 -3.12 15.83 -4.07
C LEU A 85 -3.02 14.94 -5.32
N HIS A 86 -1.88 14.97 -6.01
CA HIS A 86 -1.61 14.09 -7.15
C HIS A 86 -1.51 12.61 -6.73
N MET A 87 -0.87 12.32 -5.60
CA MET A 87 -0.81 10.98 -5.02
C MET A 87 -2.21 10.43 -4.68
N LEU A 88 -3.07 11.26 -4.09
CA LEU A 88 -4.46 10.88 -3.77
C LEU A 88 -5.30 10.65 -5.04
N ASP A 89 -5.07 11.45 -6.08
CA ASP A 89 -5.63 11.24 -7.42
C ASP A 89 -5.27 9.89 -8.02
N ARG A 90 -4.00 9.47 -7.90
CA ARG A 90 -3.57 8.13 -8.29
C ARG A 90 -4.31 7.07 -7.46
N ASN A 91 -4.39 7.24 -6.15
CA ASN A 91 -4.96 6.26 -5.23
C ASN A 91 -6.45 6.01 -5.46
N ARG A 92 -7.25 7.06 -5.64
CA ARG A 92 -8.71 6.94 -5.86
C ARG A 92 -9.06 6.21 -7.16
N ARG A 93 -8.16 6.20 -8.15
CA ARG A 93 -8.31 5.45 -9.41
C ARG A 93 -8.01 3.95 -9.25
N ILE A 94 -7.29 3.57 -8.20
CA ILE A 94 -6.90 2.19 -7.91
C ILE A 94 -7.93 1.54 -7.00
N LYS A 95 -8.29 2.18 -5.89
CA LYS A 95 -9.28 1.67 -4.92
C LYS A 95 -9.89 2.82 -4.08
N PRO A 96 -11.05 2.65 -3.42
CA PRO A 96 -11.74 3.78 -2.78
C PRO A 96 -11.08 4.30 -1.50
N SER A 97 -10.45 3.44 -0.69
CA SER A 97 -9.90 3.81 0.62
C SER A 97 -8.63 3.01 0.96
N PRO A 98 -7.77 3.53 1.85
CA PRO A 98 -6.67 2.78 2.44
C PRO A 98 -7.21 1.68 3.37
N GLU A 99 -6.59 0.51 3.33
CA GLU A 99 -7.04 -0.68 4.05
C GLU A 99 -5.98 -1.13 5.05
N LYS A 100 -6.41 -1.49 6.26
CA LYS A 100 -5.51 -2.01 7.30
C LYS A 100 -5.31 -3.51 7.11
N PHE A 101 -4.07 -3.96 7.01
CA PHE A 101 -3.73 -5.37 6.77
C PHE A 101 -4.32 -6.27 7.86
N GLN A 102 -4.28 -5.81 9.11
CA GLN A 102 -4.76 -6.56 10.26
C GLN A 102 -6.28 -6.80 10.26
N LEU A 103 -7.04 -6.09 9.42
CA LEU A 103 -8.49 -6.28 9.25
C LEU A 103 -8.84 -7.14 8.03
N CYS A 104 -7.84 -7.49 7.20
CA CYS A 104 -8.05 -8.30 6.01
C CYS A 104 -8.18 -9.79 6.36
N THR A 105 -9.17 -10.44 5.74
CA THR A 105 -9.42 -11.90 5.86
C THR A 105 -9.02 -12.68 4.62
N GLU A 106 -8.55 -12.00 3.57
CA GLU A 106 -8.09 -12.66 2.34
C GLU A 106 -6.73 -13.34 2.53
N ARG A 107 -6.46 -14.29 1.63
CA ARG A 107 -5.24 -15.08 1.61
C ARG A 107 -4.38 -14.68 0.41
N PHE A 108 -3.07 -14.72 0.61
CA PHE A 108 -2.07 -14.35 -0.38
C PHE A 108 -1.00 -15.44 -0.42
N ASP A 109 -0.35 -15.56 -1.57
CA ASP A 109 0.81 -16.43 -1.77
C ASP A 109 2.10 -15.69 -1.41
N VAL A 110 2.15 -14.37 -1.69
CA VAL A 110 3.28 -13.49 -1.42
C VAL A 110 2.83 -12.19 -0.76
N LEU A 111 3.44 -11.86 0.38
CA LEU A 111 3.34 -10.56 1.05
C LEU A 111 4.65 -9.81 0.85
N VAL A 112 4.57 -8.62 0.25
CA VAL A 112 5.73 -7.74 0.07
C VAL A 112 5.59 -6.55 1.00
N THR A 113 6.58 -6.32 1.84
CA THR A 113 6.62 -5.21 2.81
C THR A 113 7.64 -4.16 2.37
N CYS A 114 7.33 -2.88 2.63
CA CYS A 114 8.11 -1.75 2.12
C CYS A 114 9.15 -1.16 3.11
N GLU A 115 9.23 -1.70 4.33
CA GLU A 115 10.22 -1.34 5.35
C GLU A 115 10.23 -2.40 6.46
N GLU A 116 11.38 -2.61 7.12
CA GLU A 116 11.56 -3.60 8.20
C GLU A 116 10.49 -3.51 9.31
N ARG A 117 10.15 -2.29 9.76
CA ARG A 117 9.09 -2.13 10.78
C ARG A 117 7.73 -2.66 10.32
N VAL A 118 7.39 -2.52 9.03
CA VAL A 118 6.15 -3.06 8.47
C VAL A 118 6.24 -4.58 8.36
N TYR A 119 7.42 -5.11 8.02
CA TYR A 119 7.70 -6.55 8.05
C TYR A 119 7.42 -7.14 9.43
N ASP A 120 7.98 -6.59 10.49
CA ASP A 120 7.77 -7.06 11.87
C ASP A 120 6.29 -7.07 12.25
N GLN A 121 5.56 -6.00 11.92
CA GLN A 121 4.12 -5.90 12.18
C GLN A 121 3.28 -6.92 11.39
N VAL A 122 3.71 -7.27 10.18
CA VAL A 122 3.07 -8.31 9.39
C VAL A 122 3.33 -9.68 10.01
N ILE A 123 4.57 -9.97 10.42
CA ILE A 123 4.93 -11.24 11.06
C ILE A 123 4.17 -11.40 12.39
N GLU A 124 4.22 -10.41 13.28
CA GLU A 124 3.53 -10.44 14.57
C GLU A 124 2.02 -10.70 14.40
N PHE A 125 1.38 -10.03 13.44
CA PHE A 125 -0.04 -10.26 13.16
C PHE A 125 -0.31 -11.68 12.64
N MET A 126 0.54 -12.20 11.76
CA MET A 126 0.36 -13.53 11.19
C MET A 126 0.59 -14.63 12.22
N GLU A 127 1.57 -14.46 13.11
CA GLU A 127 1.85 -15.38 14.23
C GLU A 127 0.76 -15.34 15.30
N SER A 128 0.08 -14.19 15.48
CA SER A 128 -1.05 -14.06 16.42
C SER A 128 -2.27 -14.89 16.02
N LYS A 129 -2.35 -15.36 14.76
CA LYS A 129 -3.48 -16.13 14.24
C LYS A 129 -3.23 -17.63 14.40
N THR A 130 -4.27 -18.36 14.80
CA THR A 130 -4.25 -19.82 14.74
C THR A 130 -4.23 -20.29 13.28
N PRO A 131 -3.28 -21.15 12.88
CA PRO A 131 -3.25 -21.72 11.53
C PRO A 131 -4.48 -22.62 11.28
N THR A 132 -5.36 -22.21 10.36
CA THR A 132 -6.57 -23.00 10.02
C THR A 132 -6.33 -23.92 8.81
N TYR A 133 -5.59 -23.45 7.81
CA TYR A 133 -5.45 -24.15 6.52
C TYR A 133 -4.07 -24.79 6.32
N ASN A 134 -3.09 -24.47 7.19
CA ASN A 134 -1.70 -24.92 7.07
C ASN A 134 -1.08 -24.67 5.68
N LEU A 135 -1.50 -23.59 5.02
CA LEU A 135 -0.92 -23.15 3.76
C LEU A 135 0.16 -22.09 4.07
N PRO A 136 1.36 -22.22 3.48
CA PRO A 136 2.40 -21.23 3.65
C PRO A 136 2.08 -19.93 2.90
N VAL A 137 2.70 -18.85 3.35
CA VAL A 137 2.73 -17.56 2.66
C VAL A 137 4.15 -17.01 2.78
N HIS A 138 4.70 -16.51 1.68
CA HIS A 138 6.05 -15.94 1.69
C HIS A 138 5.99 -14.45 2.02
N VAL A 139 6.77 -14.02 3.02
CA VAL A 139 6.88 -12.61 3.39
C VAL A 139 8.26 -12.11 2.98
N ILE A 140 8.31 -11.07 2.15
CA ILE A 140 9.54 -10.50 1.60
C ILE A 140 9.57 -9.01 1.95
N ASN A 141 10.66 -8.54 2.57
CA ASN A 141 10.88 -7.10 2.79
C ASN A 141 11.76 -6.51 1.68
N ILE A 142 11.36 -5.35 1.19
CA ILE A 142 12.18 -4.48 0.34
C ILE A 142 12.11 -3.09 0.97
N ASP A 143 13.23 -2.64 1.53
CA ASP A 143 13.30 -1.31 2.15
C ASP A 143 13.21 -0.23 1.09
N ILE A 144 12.13 0.55 1.16
CA ILE A 144 11.84 1.65 0.24
C ILE A 144 11.64 2.91 1.07
N GLN A 145 12.44 3.94 0.79
CA GLN A 145 12.29 5.22 1.46
C GLN A 145 10.93 5.86 1.13
N ASP A 146 10.32 6.54 2.10
CA ASP A 146 8.96 7.07 1.96
C ASP A 146 8.92 8.44 1.28
N ASN A 147 9.36 8.48 0.03
CA ASN A 147 9.21 9.62 -0.88
C ASN A 147 8.71 9.14 -2.26
N HIS A 148 8.36 10.05 -3.16
CA HIS A 148 7.73 9.70 -4.44
C HIS A 148 8.69 8.99 -5.41
N GLU A 149 9.96 9.41 -5.45
CA GLU A 149 10.97 8.88 -6.38
C GLU A 149 11.33 7.45 -5.99
N GLU A 150 11.68 7.24 -4.72
CA GLU A 150 12.04 5.93 -4.17
C GLU A 150 10.84 4.96 -4.19
N ALA A 151 9.61 5.44 -3.97
CA ALA A 151 8.41 4.62 -4.15
C ALA A 151 8.27 4.10 -5.58
N THR A 152 8.66 4.89 -6.58
CA THR A 152 8.62 4.49 -7.99
C THR A 152 9.70 3.46 -8.30
N VAL A 153 10.94 3.69 -7.86
CA VAL A 153 12.05 2.73 -8.01
C VAL A 153 11.74 1.42 -7.30
N GLY A 154 11.23 1.49 -6.07
CA GLY A 154 10.79 0.34 -5.29
C GLY A 154 9.64 -0.41 -5.96
N ALA A 155 8.68 0.28 -6.57
CA ALA A 155 7.61 -0.36 -7.33
C ALA A 155 8.14 -1.16 -8.53
N PHE A 156 9.16 -0.66 -9.24
CA PHE A 156 9.83 -1.43 -10.29
C PHE A 156 10.53 -2.67 -9.75
N ALA A 157 11.31 -2.54 -8.67
CA ALA A 157 12.00 -3.67 -8.04
C ALA A 157 11.01 -4.76 -7.56
N ILE A 158 9.90 -4.35 -6.92
CA ILE A 158 8.81 -5.27 -6.53
C ILE A 158 8.23 -5.95 -7.78
N CYS A 159 7.99 -5.19 -8.84
CA CYS A 159 7.40 -5.72 -10.06
C CYS A 159 8.31 -6.76 -10.74
N ASP A 160 9.62 -6.50 -10.78
CA ASP A 160 10.61 -7.43 -11.34
C ASP A 160 10.73 -8.69 -10.50
N LEU A 161 10.79 -8.55 -9.17
CA LEU A 161 10.75 -9.69 -8.24
C LEU A 161 9.52 -10.57 -8.50
N ILE A 162 8.33 -9.97 -8.48
CA ILE A 162 7.09 -10.71 -8.73
C ILE A 162 7.11 -11.38 -10.10
N THR A 163 7.60 -10.69 -11.14
CA THR A 163 7.69 -11.27 -12.49
C THR A 163 8.62 -12.48 -12.54
N MET A 164 9.71 -12.49 -11.76
CA MET A 164 10.64 -13.62 -11.70
C MET A 164 10.09 -14.84 -10.95
N VAL A 165 9.21 -14.64 -9.96
CA VAL A 165 8.64 -15.73 -9.14
C VAL A 165 7.27 -16.21 -9.63
N SER A 166 6.69 -15.53 -10.63
CA SER A 166 5.37 -15.79 -11.21
C SER A 166 5.36 -16.86 -12.27
#